data_AF-P81579-F1
#
_entry.id   AF-P81579-F1
#
_cell.length_a   1.000
_cell.length_b   1.000
_cell.length_c   1.000
_cell.angle_alpha   90.00
_cell.angle_beta   90.00
_cell.angle_gamma   90.00
#
_symmetry.space_group_name_H-M   'P 1'
#
loop_
_entity.id
_entity.type
_entity.pdbx_description
1 polymer ?
#
loop_
_entity_poly.entity_id
_entity_poly.type
_entity_poly.pdbx_seq_one_letter_code
_entity_poly.pdbx_strand_id
1 'polypeptide(L)'
;QLANEPPIEIIRQESTDNGDGNFNFLFETANGIYKEVSGYPTANGAQAMTGSFRFPLDDGQIVEVSFTADENGYLPVSDFIPTPHPIPAHVLETLAIVDELVRQGATWDEQGRRIT
;
A
#
# COMPACT_ATOMS: atom_id res chain seq x y z
N GLN A 1 8.11 18.95 28.74
CA GLN A 1 7.05 19.90 29.17
C GLN A 1 6.31 20.33 27.91
N LEU A 2 5.16 19.74 27.61
CA LEU A 2 4.30 20.14 26.47
C LEU A 2 3.28 21.22 26.88
N ALA A 3 3.30 21.67 28.14
CA ALA A 3 2.17 22.38 28.74
C ALA A 3 1.95 23.82 28.24
N ASN A 4 2.87 24.40 27.47
CA ASN A 4 2.83 25.81 27.07
C ASN A 4 2.85 26.08 25.56
N GLU A 5 2.85 25.03 24.72
CA GLU A 5 2.72 25.25 23.28
C GLU A 5 1.23 25.41 22.92
N PRO A 6 0.87 26.38 22.08
CA PRO A 6 -0.51 26.52 21.63
C PRO A 6 -0.95 25.22 20.90
N PRO A 7 -2.24 24.84 20.98
CA PRO A 7 -2.74 23.71 20.23
C PRO A 7 -2.45 23.85 18.73
N ILE A 8 -2.10 22.76 18.08
CA ILE A 8 -1.98 22.73 16.62
C ILE A 8 -3.39 22.85 16.02
N GLU A 9 -3.58 23.85 15.17
CA GLU A 9 -4.87 24.10 14.51
C GLU A 9 -5.22 23.01 13.49
N ILE A 10 -6.51 22.74 13.34
CA ILE A 10 -7.05 21.92 12.26
C ILE A 10 -7.38 22.87 11.11
N ILE A 11 -6.69 22.72 9.97
CA ILE A 11 -6.90 23.55 8.78
C ILE A 11 -8.13 23.07 8.00
N ARG A 12 -8.28 21.75 7.87
CA ARG A 12 -9.35 21.16 7.07
C ARG A 12 -9.82 19.87 7.72
N GLN A 13 -11.14 19.71 7.78
CA GLN A 13 -11.76 18.47 8.21
C GLN A 13 -13.05 18.27 7.42
N GLU A 14 -13.09 17.21 6.63
CA GLU A 14 -14.24 16.84 5.80
C GLU A 14 -14.63 15.39 6.11
N SER A 15 -15.93 15.15 6.16
CA SER A 15 -16.48 13.81 6.32
C SER A 15 -17.79 13.75 5.54
N THR A 16 -17.85 12.85 4.57
CA THR A 16 -19.06 12.56 3.80
C THR A 16 -19.37 11.09 3.95
N ASP A 17 -20.58 10.78 4.40
CA ASP A 17 -21.12 9.42 4.41
C ASP A 17 -22.50 9.50 3.76
N ASN A 18 -22.66 8.83 2.63
CA ASN A 18 -23.90 8.86 1.85
C ASN A 18 -24.92 7.82 2.34
N GLY A 19 -24.57 6.98 3.32
CA GLY A 19 -25.42 5.91 3.84
C GLY A 19 -25.55 4.68 2.93
N ASP A 20 -24.90 4.69 1.77
CA ASP A 20 -24.83 3.57 0.81
C ASP A 20 -23.59 2.68 1.03
N GLY A 21 -22.82 2.96 2.08
CA GLY A 21 -21.55 2.32 2.38
C GLY A 21 -20.34 3.02 1.75
N ASN A 22 -20.54 3.99 0.86
CA ASN A 22 -19.47 4.87 0.40
C ASN A 22 -19.25 6.00 1.39
N PHE A 23 -18.00 6.27 1.70
CA PHE A 23 -17.63 7.39 2.54
C PHE A 23 -16.33 8.03 2.07
N ASN A 24 -16.13 9.30 2.43
CA ASN A 24 -14.86 9.99 2.29
C ASN A 24 -14.55 10.74 3.58
N PHE A 25 -13.28 10.76 3.95
CA PHE A 25 -12.77 11.47 5.10
C PHE A 25 -11.50 12.20 4.69
N LEU A 26 -11.37 13.46 5.08
CA LEU A 26 -10.14 14.23 4.95
C LEU A 26 -9.86 14.98 6.24
N PHE A 27 -8.60 15.01 6.65
CA PHE A 27 -8.14 15.71 7.83
C PHE A 27 -6.76 16.33 7.57
N GLU A 28 -6.61 17.61 7.92
CA GLU A 28 -5.39 18.37 7.71
C GLU A 28 -5.16 19.32 8.89
N THR A 29 -3.94 19.33 9.41
CA THR A 29 -3.52 20.20 10.53
C THR A 29 -2.47 21.20 10.11
N ALA A 30 -2.33 22.28 10.89
CA ALA A 30 -1.40 23.37 10.62
C ALA A 30 0.09 22.97 10.71
N ASN A 31 0.39 21.86 11.39
CA ASN A 31 1.73 21.29 11.38
C ASN A 31 1.96 20.29 10.23
N GLY A 32 1.09 20.22 9.23
CA GLY A 32 1.33 19.41 8.02
C GLY A 32 0.98 17.92 8.15
N ILE A 33 0.31 17.50 9.23
CA ILE A 33 -0.32 16.16 9.25
C ILE A 33 -1.52 16.22 8.31
N TYR A 34 -1.60 15.26 7.41
CA TYR A 34 -2.67 15.13 6.44
C TYR A 34 -3.10 13.66 6.34
N LYS A 35 -4.40 13.43 6.15
CA LYS A 35 -4.97 12.13 5.86
C LYS A 35 -6.19 12.29 4.99
N GLU A 36 -6.29 11.48 3.95
CA GLU A 36 -7.50 11.31 3.16
C GLU A 36 -7.80 9.81 2.99
N VAL A 37 -9.08 9.46 3.05
CA VAL A 37 -9.55 8.08 2.88
C VAL A 37 -10.88 8.12 2.14
N SER A 38 -11.01 7.26 1.13
CA SER A 38 -12.26 6.93 0.48
C SER A 38 -12.54 5.45 0.69
N GLY A 39 -13.74 5.10 1.11
CA GLY A 39 -14.16 3.71 1.24
C GLY A 39 -15.45 3.42 0.47
N TYR A 40 -15.58 2.17 0.06
CA TYR A 40 -16.70 1.68 -0.74
C TYR A 40 -16.99 0.20 -0.44
N PRO A 41 -18.27 -0.22 -0.53
CA PRO A 41 -18.64 -1.61 -0.30
C PRO A 41 -18.13 -2.50 -1.46
N THR A 42 -17.62 -3.67 -1.13
CA THR A 42 -17.21 -4.68 -2.10
C THR A 42 -18.36 -5.62 -2.46
N ALA A 43 -18.21 -6.37 -3.55
CA ALA A 43 -19.23 -7.34 -4.00
C ALA A 43 -19.53 -8.43 -2.94
N ASN A 44 -18.58 -8.73 -2.06
CA ASN A 44 -18.71 -9.74 -1.01
C ASN A 44 -19.36 -9.18 0.27
N GLY A 45 -19.86 -7.93 0.24
CA GLY A 45 -20.44 -7.26 1.40
C GLY A 45 -19.41 -6.79 2.43
N ALA A 46 -18.12 -6.85 2.11
CA ALA A 46 -17.06 -6.23 2.89
C ALA A 46 -16.90 -4.75 2.50
N GLN A 47 -15.97 -4.06 3.15
CA GLN A 47 -15.60 -2.68 2.83
C GLN A 47 -14.17 -2.66 2.33
N ALA A 48 -13.93 -1.94 1.23
CA ALA A 48 -12.60 -1.62 0.75
C ALA A 48 -12.33 -0.14 0.95
N MET A 49 -11.06 0.22 1.13
CA MET A 49 -10.63 1.60 1.35
C MET A 49 -9.36 1.88 0.57
N THR A 50 -9.25 3.10 0.05
CA THR A 50 -8.01 3.65 -0.48
C THR A 50 -7.78 5.01 0.14
N GLY A 51 -6.53 5.41 0.29
CA GLY A 51 -6.22 6.71 0.87
C GLY A 51 -4.74 6.98 0.93
N SER A 52 -4.43 8.15 1.47
CA SER A 52 -3.08 8.57 1.75
C SER A 52 -3.02 9.24 3.13
N PHE A 53 -1.87 9.14 3.78
CA PHE A 53 -1.57 10.01 4.92
C PHE A 53 -0.12 10.46 4.83
N ARG A 54 0.13 11.67 5.35
CA ARG A 54 1.47 12.21 5.47
C ARG A 54 1.64 13.00 6.76
N PHE A 55 2.87 13.07 7.25
CA PHE A 55 3.23 13.88 8.41
C PHE A 55 4.72 14.26 8.35
N PRO A 56 5.10 15.41 8.89
CA PRO A 56 6.51 15.79 8.97
C PRO A 56 7.22 15.03 10.09
N LEU A 57 8.51 14.77 9.85
CA LEU A 57 9.49 14.35 10.85
C LEU A 57 10.25 15.57 11.38
N ASP A 58 10.93 15.39 12.52
CA ASP A 58 11.72 16.43 13.18
C ASP A 58 12.88 16.96 12.31
N ASP A 59 13.33 16.19 11.32
CA ASP A 59 14.38 16.57 10.37
C ASP A 59 13.86 17.29 9.11
N GLY A 60 12.54 17.53 9.04
CA GLY A 60 11.88 18.19 7.92
C GLY A 60 11.52 17.27 6.76
N GLN A 61 11.86 15.98 6.80
CA GLN A 61 11.34 15.01 5.85
C GLN A 61 9.83 14.82 6.06
N ILE A 62 9.09 14.56 4.99
CA ILE A 62 7.67 14.21 5.06
C ILE A 62 7.55 12.72 4.82
N VAL A 63 7.01 11.99 5.80
CA VAL A 63 6.57 10.62 5.58
C VAL A 63 5.26 10.69 4.82
N GLU A 64 5.16 10.01 3.69
CA GLU A 64 3.94 9.89 2.91
C GLU A 64 3.67 8.42 2.61
N VAL A 65 2.45 7.96 2.88
CA VAL A 65 2.03 6.58 2.68
C VAL A 65 0.69 6.60 1.94
N SER A 66 0.66 5.97 0.78
CA SER A 66 -0.58 5.61 0.10
C SER A 66 -0.95 4.16 0.44
N PHE A 67 -2.22 3.81 0.40
CA PHE A 67 -2.64 2.44 0.68
C PHE A 67 -3.91 2.02 -0.05
N THR A 68 -4.03 0.72 -0.23
CA THR A 68 -5.29 0.01 -0.49
C THR A 68 -5.53 -0.96 0.66
N ALA A 69 -6.76 -1.01 1.16
CA ALA A 69 -7.20 -1.97 2.16
C ALA A 69 -8.43 -2.70 1.62
N ASP A 70 -8.28 -3.98 1.27
CA ASP A 70 -9.36 -4.80 0.70
C ASP A 70 -9.26 -6.26 1.16
N GLU A 71 -9.82 -7.19 0.39
CA GLU A 71 -9.77 -8.64 0.67
C GLU A 71 -8.35 -9.23 0.70
N ASN A 72 -7.39 -8.54 0.08
CA ASN A 72 -5.96 -8.89 0.12
C ASN A 72 -5.24 -8.29 1.33
N GLY A 73 -5.98 -7.64 2.24
CA GLY A 73 -5.45 -6.98 3.43
C GLY A 73 -5.01 -5.54 3.17
N TYR A 74 -4.10 -5.04 3.99
CA TYR A 74 -3.57 -3.68 3.91
C TYR A 74 -2.28 -3.65 3.10
N LEU A 75 -2.28 -2.91 1.99
CA LEU A 75 -1.20 -2.81 1.02
C LEU A 75 -0.68 -1.36 0.97
N PRO A 76 0.20 -0.96 1.92
CA PRO A 76 0.77 0.38 1.94
C PRO A 76 1.96 0.50 0.99
N VAL A 77 2.12 1.68 0.40
CA VAL A 77 3.24 2.06 -0.46
C VAL A 77 3.80 3.38 0.01
N SER A 78 5.11 3.40 0.27
CA SER A 78 5.88 4.55 0.73
C SER A 78 7.36 4.31 0.52
N ASP A 79 8.13 5.37 0.24
CA ASP A 79 9.59 5.32 0.25
C ASP A 79 10.17 5.06 1.65
N PHE A 80 9.37 5.26 2.70
CA PHE A 80 9.72 4.95 4.09
C PHE A 80 9.45 3.48 4.46
N ILE A 81 8.83 2.70 3.58
CA ILE A 81 8.58 1.28 3.81
C ILE A 81 9.68 0.49 3.10
N PRO A 82 10.40 -0.41 3.80
CA PRO A 82 11.41 -1.25 3.17
C PRO A 82 10.83 -2.04 1.99
N THR A 83 11.41 -1.85 0.80
CA THR A 83 11.07 -2.65 -0.38
C THR A 83 11.75 -4.02 -0.30
N PRO A 84 11.14 -5.08 -0.85
CA PRO A 84 11.83 -6.35 -1.02
C PRO A 84 13.17 -6.16 -1.73
N HIS A 85 14.20 -6.90 -1.31
CA HIS A 85 15.47 -6.90 -2.02
C HIS A 85 15.30 -7.40 -3.45
N PRO A 86 16.17 -6.97 -4.39
CA PRO A 86 16.14 -7.48 -5.75
C PRO A 86 16.13 -9.01 -5.78
N ILE A 87 15.36 -9.57 -6.71
CA ILE A 87 15.38 -11.01 -6.95
C ILE A 87 16.83 -11.44 -7.21
N PRO A 88 17.37 -12.45 -6.50
CA PRO A 88 18.75 -12.87 -6.69
C PRO A 88 19.04 -13.29 -8.13
N ALA A 89 20.23 -12.94 -8.64
CA ALA A 89 20.59 -13.18 -10.04
C ALA A 89 20.44 -14.65 -10.49
N HIS A 90 20.78 -15.61 -9.61
CA HIS A 90 20.63 -17.04 -9.92
C HIS A 90 19.17 -17.48 -10.10
N VAL A 91 18.21 -16.80 -9.47
CA VAL A 91 16.77 -17.07 -9.68
C VAL A 91 16.38 -16.60 -11.08
N LEU A 92 16.83 -15.42 -11.49
CA LEU A 92 16.60 -14.91 -12.85
C LEU A 92 17.24 -15.82 -13.91
N GLU A 93 18.46 -16.29 -13.67
CA GLU A 93 19.15 -17.26 -14.53
C GLU A 93 18.38 -18.58 -14.60
N THR A 94 17.90 -19.08 -13.47
CA THR A 94 17.09 -20.31 -13.41
C THR A 94 15.80 -20.17 -14.20
N LEU A 95 15.09 -19.03 -14.06
CA LEU A 95 13.86 -18.76 -14.84
C LEU A 95 14.16 -18.69 -16.34
N ALA A 96 15.27 -18.10 -16.76
CA ALA A 96 15.68 -18.06 -18.16
C ALA A 96 16.03 -19.45 -18.72
N ILE A 97 16.72 -20.29 -17.93
CA ILE A 97 17.01 -21.69 -18.30
C ILE A 97 15.71 -22.48 -18.45
N VAL A 98 14.77 -22.33 -17.50
CA VAL A 98 13.47 -23.01 -17.56
C VAL A 98 12.67 -22.55 -18.79
N ASP A 99 12.62 -21.26 -19.07
CA ASP A 99 11.95 -20.70 -20.24
C ASP A 99 12.55 -21.24 -21.56
N GLU A 100 13.88 -21.35 -21.66
CA GLU A 100 14.53 -21.98 -22.82
C GLU A 100 14.21 -23.48 -22.93
N LEU A 101 14.20 -24.22 -21.82
CA LEU A 101 13.78 -25.62 -21.82
C LEU A 101 12.32 -25.78 -22.28
N VAL A 102 11.40 -24.91 -21.83
CA VAL A 102 10.00 -24.89 -22.29
C VAL A 102 9.95 -24.69 -23.81
N ARG A 103 10.73 -23.75 -24.36
CA ARG A 103 10.82 -23.52 -25.82
C ARG A 103 11.34 -24.73 -26.57
N GLN A 104 12.21 -25.53 -25.95
CA GLN A 104 12.71 -26.80 -26.50
C GLN A 104 11.72 -27.97 -26.34
N GLY A 105 10.53 -27.72 -25.79
CA GLY A 105 9.49 -28.74 -25.59
C GLY A 105 9.64 -29.53 -24.30
N ALA A 106 10.46 -29.07 -23.35
CA ALA A 106 10.48 -29.63 -22.01
C ALA A 106 9.15 -29.37 -21.29
N THR A 107 8.73 -30.34 -20.50
CA THR A 107 7.54 -30.27 -19.66
C THR A 107 7.87 -30.76 -18.25
N TRP A 108 7.12 -30.32 -17.25
CA TRP A 108 7.32 -30.68 -15.84
C TRP A 108 6.03 -31.24 -15.25
N ASP A 109 6.13 -32.12 -14.26
CA ASP A 109 5.00 -32.56 -13.45
C ASP A 109 4.64 -31.53 -12.37
N GLU A 110 3.58 -31.79 -11.61
CA GLU A 110 3.11 -30.91 -10.51
C GLU A 110 4.13 -30.76 -9.38
N GLN A 111 5.15 -31.62 -9.31
CA GLN A 111 6.25 -31.55 -8.33
C GLN A 111 7.46 -30.80 -8.89
N GLY A 112 7.39 -30.27 -10.12
CA GLY A 112 8.48 -29.58 -10.78
C GLY A 112 9.57 -30.52 -11.31
N ARG A 113 9.27 -31.80 -11.51
CA ARG A 113 10.21 -32.75 -12.13
C ARG A 113 10.03 -32.75 -13.63
N ARG A 114 11.12 -32.61 -14.39
CA ARG A 114 11.08 -32.64 -15.86
C ARG A 114 10.62 -34.01 -16.37
N ILE A 115 9.65 -34.03 -17.29
CA ILE A 115 9.05 -35.20 -17.93
C ILE A 115 9.68 -35.44 -19.31
N THR A 116 9.83 -34.39 -20.13
CA THR A 116 10.42 -34.42 -21.48
C THR A 116 11.70 -33.61 -21.57
#